data_AF-A0AAF0LDP5-F1
#
_entry.id   AF-A0AAF0LDP5-F1
#
_cell.length_a   1.000
_cell.length_b   1.000
_cell.length_c   1.000
_cell.angle_alpha   90.00
_cell.angle_beta   90.00
_cell.angle_gamma   90.00
#
_symmetry.space_group_name_H-M   'P 1'
#
loop_
_entity.id
_entity.type
_entity.pdbx_description
1 polymer ?
#
loop_
_entity_poly.entity_id
_entity_poly.type
_entity_poly.pdbx_seq_one_letter_code
_entity_poly.pdbx_strand_id
1 'polypeptide(L)'
;MANGDAAGAAGLPTWDENEPVNETSDKFNIVQDEIAGDRDRLDALEAAALNPPVFSAYRGAAQNVGSGTWSVVASGSFTLEENHGFTSWSGGLLTIARSGLYACSAHVEFTGDDYSQVGVQLTQNTASPDTDNTIAKGEWAGPKSGVLNAGPTAYGMRRLAAGDVVRMLVLQINGNDNVWSYGTHKPDLTWTMQWIKP
;
A
#
# COMPACT_ATOMS: atom_id res chain seq x y z
N MET A 1 -5.09 39.12 -2.92
CA MET A 1 -6.29 38.87 -2.09
C MET A 1 -6.46 40.08 -1.21
N ALA A 2 -7.69 40.54 -1.03
CA ALA A 2 -8.02 41.56 -0.06
C ALA A 2 -7.97 40.97 1.35
N ASN A 3 -7.77 41.82 2.36
CA ASN A 3 -7.80 41.38 3.76
C ASN A 3 -9.20 40.91 4.12
N GLY A 4 -9.32 39.73 4.72
CA GLY A 4 -10.58 39.09 5.11
C GLY A 4 -11.15 38.13 4.06
N ASP A 5 -10.53 37.99 2.88
CA ASP A 5 -11.01 37.07 1.84
C ASP A 5 -10.94 35.60 2.31
N ALA A 6 -9.83 35.21 2.94
CA ALA A 6 -9.63 33.84 3.42
C ALA A 6 -10.48 33.56 4.66
N ALA A 7 -10.59 34.54 5.55
CA ALA A 7 -11.49 34.51 6.69
C ALA A 7 -12.96 34.31 6.27
N GLY A 8 -13.44 35.13 5.33
CA GLY A 8 -14.80 35.03 4.81
C GLY A 8 -15.08 33.67 4.16
N ALA A 9 -14.13 33.14 3.38
CA ALA A 9 -14.23 31.81 2.77
C ALA A 9 -14.28 30.68 3.83
N ALA A 10 -13.57 30.83 4.94
CA ALA A 10 -13.57 29.91 6.08
C ALA A 10 -14.77 30.12 7.04
N GLY A 11 -15.69 31.05 6.73
CA GLY A 11 -16.83 31.38 7.59
C GLY A 11 -16.45 32.10 8.90
N LEU A 12 -15.26 32.69 8.96
CA LEU A 12 -14.82 33.52 10.08
C LEU A 12 -15.42 34.93 9.99
N PRO A 13 -15.63 35.61 11.12
CA PRO A 13 -16.10 36.99 11.12
C PRO A 13 -15.10 37.90 10.40
N THR A 14 -15.60 38.70 9.47
CA THR A 14 -14.85 39.77 8.79
C THR A 14 -15.46 41.13 9.13
N TRP A 15 -14.65 42.18 9.13
CA TRP A 15 -15.14 43.55 9.27
C TRP A 15 -15.41 44.16 7.89
N ASP A 16 -16.54 44.86 7.76
CA ASP A 16 -17.01 45.49 6.53
C ASP A 16 -16.09 46.67 6.14
N GLU A 17 -15.79 46.76 4.84
CA GLU A 17 -15.02 47.84 4.21
C GLU A 17 -15.69 49.23 4.36
N ASN A 18 -16.97 49.27 4.74
CA ASN A 18 -17.74 50.49 4.96
C ASN A 18 -17.67 51.04 6.40
N GLU A 19 -17.07 50.31 7.34
CA GLU A 19 -16.80 50.85 8.68
C GLU A 19 -15.56 51.75 8.65
N PRO A 20 -15.53 52.86 9.42
CA PRO A 20 -14.41 53.79 9.38
C PRO A 20 -13.10 53.05 9.68
N VAL A 21 -12.25 52.95 8.65
CA VAL A 21 -10.96 52.26 8.65
C VAL A 21 -10.08 52.87 9.73
N ASN A 22 -10.15 52.31 10.93
CA ASN A 22 -9.09 52.48 11.91
C ASN A 22 -8.12 51.31 11.67
N GLU A 23 -6.83 51.52 11.92
CA GLU A 23 -5.80 50.47 11.72
C GLU A 23 -6.13 49.14 12.44
N THR A 24 -7.07 49.14 13.38
CA THR A 24 -7.51 47.96 14.13
C THR A 24 -8.35 47.02 13.27
N SER A 25 -9.24 47.53 12.40
CA SER A 25 -10.10 46.70 11.54
C SER A 25 -9.29 45.94 10.50
N ASP A 26 -8.33 46.60 9.85
CA ASP A 26 -7.43 45.96 8.89
C ASP A 26 -6.56 44.90 9.56
N LYS A 27 -6.00 45.21 10.74
CA LYS A 27 -5.22 44.23 11.53
C LYS A 27 -6.06 43.03 11.95
N PHE A 28 -7.36 43.22 12.23
CA PHE A 28 -8.26 42.13 12.59
C PHE A 28 -8.54 41.21 11.40
N ASN A 29 -8.82 41.77 10.22
CA ASN A 29 -9.03 40.98 9.00
C ASN A 29 -7.76 40.18 8.63
N ILE A 30 -6.56 40.74 8.80
CA ILE A 30 -5.29 40.01 8.60
C ILE A 30 -5.18 38.82 9.57
N VAL A 31 -5.44 39.03 10.87
CA VAL A 31 -5.39 37.94 11.86
C VAL A 31 -6.41 36.85 11.55
N GLN A 32 -7.61 37.20 11.08
CA GLN A 32 -8.63 36.22 10.70
C GLN A 32 -8.20 35.42 9.46
N ASP A 33 -7.53 36.04 8.49
CA ASP A 33 -6.95 35.34 7.34
C ASP A 33 -5.83 34.38 7.78
N GLU A 34 -4.97 34.78 8.72
CA GLU A 34 -3.95 33.91 9.31
C GLU A 34 -4.59 32.69 10.01
N ILE A 35 -5.66 32.90 10.80
CA ILE A 35 -6.41 31.82 11.45
C ILE A 35 -7.04 30.87 10.42
N ALA A 36 -7.60 31.40 9.33
CA ALA A 36 -8.14 30.58 8.25
C ALA A 36 -7.03 29.70 7.63
N GLY A 37 -5.87 30.29 7.33
CA GLY A 37 -4.72 29.56 6.81
C GLY A 37 -4.22 28.46 7.76
N ASP A 38 -4.20 28.74 9.06
CA ASP A 38 -3.82 27.74 10.07
C ASP A 38 -4.85 26.61 10.20
N ARG A 39 -6.15 26.89 10.07
CA ARG A 39 -7.20 25.87 10.04
C ARG A 39 -7.07 24.96 8.82
N ASP A 40 -6.90 25.53 7.63
CA ASP A 40 -6.68 24.74 6.41
C ASP A 40 -5.45 23.83 6.55
N ARG A 41 -4.39 24.35 7.17
CA ARG A 41 -3.17 23.59 7.45
C ARG A 41 -3.43 22.47 8.47
N LEU A 42 -4.19 22.73 9.52
CA LEU A 42 -4.56 21.73 10.53
C LEU A 42 -5.43 20.64 9.93
N ASP A 43 -6.46 20.99 9.15
CA ASP A 43 -7.33 20.02 8.48
C ASP A 43 -6.53 19.11 7.54
N ALA A 44 -5.57 19.67 6.80
CA ALA A 44 -4.67 18.90 5.95
C ALA A 44 -3.77 17.95 6.77
N LEU A 45 -3.28 18.39 7.94
CA LEU A 45 -2.47 17.56 8.84
C LEU A 45 -3.31 16.46 9.49
N GLU A 46 -4.51 16.77 9.95
CA GLU A 46 -5.44 15.81 10.56
C GLU A 46 -5.86 14.75 9.55
N ALA A 47 -6.24 15.13 8.34
CA ALA A 47 -6.56 14.18 7.27
C ALA A 47 -5.39 13.23 6.97
N ALA A 48 -4.15 13.74 6.98
CA ALA A 48 -2.94 12.95 6.75
C ALA A 48 -2.50 12.08 7.93
N ALA A 49 -2.94 12.40 9.15
CA ALA A 49 -2.64 11.67 10.38
C ALA A 49 -3.69 10.60 10.70
N LEU A 50 -4.97 10.92 10.49
CA LEU A 50 -6.09 10.03 10.78
C LEU A 50 -6.22 8.89 9.78
N ASN A 51 -5.72 9.07 8.55
CA ASN A 51 -5.82 8.06 7.52
C ASN A 51 -4.45 7.72 6.89
N PRO A 52 -3.59 6.97 7.61
CA PRO A 52 -2.34 6.52 7.05
C PRO A 52 -2.58 5.61 5.83
N PRO A 53 -1.66 5.57 4.84
CA PRO A 53 -1.79 4.67 3.72
C PRO A 53 -1.92 3.20 4.14
N VAL A 54 -2.96 2.53 3.65
CA VAL A 54 -3.27 1.12 3.89
C VAL A 54 -3.69 0.46 2.58
N PHE A 55 -3.15 -0.72 2.32
CA PHE A 55 -3.51 -1.58 1.21
C PHE A 55 -3.78 -2.98 1.74
N SER A 56 -4.91 -3.56 1.32
CA SER A 56 -5.24 -4.96 1.54
C SER A 56 -5.86 -5.52 0.27
N ALA A 57 -5.32 -6.65 -0.17
CA ALA A 57 -5.89 -7.42 -1.25
C ALA A 57 -5.80 -8.91 -0.92
N TYR A 58 -6.80 -9.66 -1.37
CA TYR A 58 -6.90 -11.09 -1.13
C TYR A 58 -7.19 -11.83 -2.43
N ARG A 59 -7.29 -13.15 -2.36
CA ARG A 59 -7.53 -14.02 -3.49
C ARG A 59 -8.70 -13.57 -4.39
N GLY A 60 -8.40 -13.34 -5.68
CA GLY A 60 -9.34 -13.01 -6.77
C GLY A 60 -9.44 -14.13 -7.81
N ALA A 61 -8.93 -13.93 -9.04
CA ALA A 61 -8.94 -14.96 -10.10
C ALA A 61 -7.71 -15.91 -10.08
N ALA A 62 -7.90 -17.17 -10.48
CA ALA A 62 -6.79 -18.12 -10.57
C ALA A 62 -5.67 -17.64 -11.50
N GLN A 63 -4.43 -18.01 -11.17
CA GLN A 63 -3.28 -17.84 -12.05
C GLN A 63 -2.45 -19.12 -11.98
N ASN A 64 -2.07 -19.62 -13.15
CA ASN A 64 -1.17 -20.74 -13.30
C ASN A 64 0.27 -20.30 -13.00
N VAL A 65 0.93 -21.01 -12.10
CA VAL A 65 2.33 -20.79 -11.73
C VAL A 65 3.13 -22.03 -12.11
N GLY A 66 4.10 -21.85 -13.01
CA GLY A 66 5.02 -22.91 -13.41
C GLY A 66 5.97 -23.31 -12.28
N SER A 67 6.42 -24.57 -12.31
CA SER A 67 7.39 -25.05 -11.32
C SER A 67 8.77 -24.42 -11.53
N GLY A 68 9.52 -24.22 -10.45
CA GLY A 68 10.93 -23.79 -10.51
C GLY A 68 11.18 -22.34 -10.91
N THR A 69 10.13 -21.53 -11.11
CA THR A 69 10.25 -20.14 -11.55
C THR A 69 9.44 -19.21 -10.67
N TRP A 70 10.09 -18.15 -10.16
CA TRP A 70 9.39 -17.05 -9.51
C TRP A 70 8.51 -16.31 -10.52
N SER A 71 7.22 -16.21 -10.22
CA SER A 71 6.22 -15.58 -11.09
C SER A 71 5.63 -14.35 -10.42
N VAL A 72 5.52 -13.24 -11.14
CA VAL A 72 4.77 -12.07 -10.67
C VAL A 72 3.27 -12.43 -10.63
N VAL A 73 2.62 -12.09 -9.53
CA VAL A 73 1.18 -12.27 -9.39
C VAL A 73 0.46 -11.11 -10.07
N ALA A 74 -0.40 -11.40 -11.04
CA ALA A 74 -1.15 -10.38 -11.77
C ALA A 74 -2.22 -9.73 -10.87
N SER A 75 -2.58 -8.47 -11.12
CA SER A 75 -3.60 -7.77 -10.30
C SER A 75 -4.96 -8.46 -10.35
N GLY A 76 -5.32 -9.10 -11.49
CA GLY A 76 -6.56 -9.87 -11.61
C GLY A 76 -6.62 -11.09 -10.70
N SER A 77 -5.47 -11.57 -10.20
CA SER A 77 -5.43 -12.63 -9.20
C SER A 77 -5.79 -12.18 -7.80
N PHE A 78 -5.97 -10.86 -7.61
CA PHE A 78 -6.42 -10.27 -6.38
C PHE A 78 -7.80 -9.63 -6.53
N THR A 79 -8.59 -9.73 -5.47
CA THR A 79 -9.71 -8.84 -5.19
C THR A 79 -9.21 -7.78 -4.21
N LEU A 80 -9.43 -6.52 -4.54
CA LEU A 80 -9.05 -5.41 -3.68
C LEU A 80 -10.03 -5.30 -2.51
N GLU A 81 -9.51 -5.25 -1.29
CA GLU A 81 -10.30 -5.00 -0.08
C GLU A 81 -10.21 -3.54 0.33
N GLU A 82 -9.00 -3.00 0.35
CA GLU A 82 -8.74 -1.62 0.75
C GLU A 82 -7.56 -1.06 -0.05
N ASN A 83 -7.70 0.17 -0.53
CA ASN A 83 -6.61 0.94 -1.13
C ASN A 83 -6.76 2.42 -0.76
N HIS A 84 -6.02 2.83 0.25
CA HIS A 84 -5.95 4.21 0.67
C HIS A 84 -4.51 4.71 0.65
N GLY A 85 -4.25 5.87 0.02
CA GLY A 85 -2.93 6.48 0.02
C GLY A 85 -1.91 5.80 -0.92
N PHE A 86 -2.36 5.07 -1.95
CA PHE A 86 -1.54 4.58 -3.06
C PHE A 86 -2.06 5.14 -4.39
N THR A 87 -1.16 5.40 -5.33
CA THR A 87 -1.50 6.11 -6.59
C THR A 87 -2.09 5.20 -7.65
N SER A 88 -1.75 3.91 -7.67
CA SER A 88 -2.30 2.97 -8.64
C SER A 88 -2.18 1.51 -8.19
N TRP A 89 -3.15 0.68 -8.62
CA TRP A 89 -3.11 -0.78 -8.56
C TRP A 89 -3.47 -1.35 -9.94
N SER A 90 -2.47 -1.84 -10.68
CA SER A 90 -2.69 -2.41 -12.01
C SER A 90 -1.56 -3.36 -12.39
N GLY A 91 -1.85 -4.46 -13.10
CA GLY A 91 -0.84 -5.41 -13.57
C GLY A 91 -0.04 -6.12 -12.47
N GLY A 92 -0.56 -6.17 -11.23
CA GLY A 92 0.15 -6.72 -10.06
C GLY A 92 1.12 -5.74 -9.42
N LEU A 93 1.02 -4.46 -9.77
CA LEU A 93 1.90 -3.38 -9.36
C LEU A 93 1.15 -2.44 -8.42
N LEU A 94 1.69 -2.22 -7.22
CA LEU A 94 1.21 -1.21 -6.28
C LEU A 94 2.18 -0.03 -6.26
N THR A 95 1.72 1.16 -6.61
CA THR A 95 2.57 2.37 -6.64
C THR A 95 2.40 3.19 -5.36
N ILE A 96 3.51 3.49 -4.70
CA ILE A 96 3.56 4.23 -3.44
C ILE A 96 3.25 5.70 -3.68
N ALA A 97 2.24 6.27 -3.01
CA ALA A 97 1.91 7.70 -3.13
C ALA A 97 2.75 8.58 -2.19
N ARG A 98 3.17 8.03 -1.05
CA ARG A 98 3.79 8.77 0.05
C ARG A 98 5.07 8.09 0.49
N SER A 99 6.15 8.84 0.61
CA SER A 99 7.40 8.30 1.17
C SER A 99 7.23 7.95 2.65
N GLY A 100 7.89 6.89 3.10
CA GLY A 100 7.94 6.52 4.51
C GLY A 100 8.34 5.07 4.76
N LEU A 101 8.23 4.65 6.02
CA LEU A 101 8.42 3.26 6.43
C LEU A 101 7.10 2.50 6.32
N TYR A 102 7.11 1.39 5.58
CA TYR A 102 5.95 0.52 5.40
C TYR A 102 6.20 -0.84 6.05
N ALA A 103 5.19 -1.38 6.75
CA ALA A 103 5.10 -2.78 7.11
C ALA A 103 4.35 -3.53 6.00
N CYS A 104 4.93 -4.63 5.54
CA CYS A 104 4.45 -5.37 4.39
C CYS A 104 4.31 -6.84 4.75
N SER A 105 3.19 -7.45 4.38
CA SER A 105 2.95 -8.88 4.55
C SER A 105 2.36 -9.47 3.28
N ALA A 106 2.75 -10.71 2.99
CA ALA A 106 2.17 -11.48 1.90
C ALA A 106 2.08 -12.95 2.26
N HIS A 107 1.09 -13.65 1.72
CA HIS A 107 0.90 -15.08 1.92
C HIS A 107 0.38 -15.71 0.63
N VAL A 108 0.76 -16.97 0.40
CA VAL A 108 0.25 -17.78 -0.69
C VAL A 108 0.09 -19.23 -0.24
N GLU A 109 -0.97 -19.89 -0.70
CA GLU A 109 -1.21 -21.32 -0.58
C GLU A 109 -1.64 -21.86 -1.95
N PHE A 110 -1.02 -22.95 -2.39
CA PHE A 110 -1.28 -23.55 -3.70
C PHE A 110 -2.21 -24.78 -3.57
N THR A 111 -2.80 -25.23 -4.69
CA THR A 111 -3.78 -26.35 -4.68
C THR A 111 -3.17 -27.75 -4.59
N GLY A 112 -1.86 -27.90 -4.81
CA GLY A 112 -1.15 -29.19 -4.79
C GLY A 112 -0.61 -29.54 -3.40
N ASP A 113 -0.02 -30.72 -3.27
CA ASP A 113 0.46 -31.28 -1.99
C ASP A 113 1.85 -31.94 -2.10
N ASP A 114 2.51 -31.79 -3.25
CA ASP A 114 3.78 -32.44 -3.62
C ASP A 114 4.98 -31.47 -3.70
N TYR A 115 4.97 -30.44 -2.86
CA TYR A 115 5.99 -29.39 -2.88
C TYR A 115 7.31 -29.82 -2.24
N SER A 116 8.41 -29.51 -2.92
CA SER A 116 9.76 -29.48 -2.34
C SER A 116 10.13 -28.08 -1.84
N GLN A 117 9.53 -27.05 -2.44
CA GLN A 117 9.76 -25.66 -2.08
C GLN A 117 8.57 -24.81 -2.52
N VAL A 118 8.17 -23.86 -1.68
CA VAL A 118 7.18 -22.82 -1.99
C VAL A 118 7.63 -21.51 -1.39
N GLY A 119 7.33 -20.41 -2.07
CA GLY A 119 7.77 -19.11 -1.64
C GLY A 119 6.82 -17.99 -2.03
N VAL A 120 6.88 -16.93 -1.26
CA VAL A 120 6.25 -15.64 -1.53
C VAL A 120 7.25 -14.53 -1.24
N GLN A 121 7.26 -13.51 -2.08
CA GLN A 121 8.17 -12.38 -1.95
C GLN A 121 7.48 -11.08 -2.36
N LEU A 122 7.77 -10.00 -1.63
CA LEU A 122 7.46 -8.64 -2.05
C LEU A 122 8.74 -7.94 -2.48
N THR A 123 8.72 -7.28 -3.63
CA THR A 123 9.89 -6.60 -4.21
C THR A 123 9.59 -5.15 -4.57
N GLN A 124 10.60 -4.29 -4.47
CA GLN A 124 10.59 -2.88 -4.82
C GLN A 124 11.21 -2.66 -6.20
N ASN A 125 10.53 -2.00 -7.14
CA ASN A 125 11.07 -1.57 -8.43
C ASN A 125 11.71 -2.66 -9.31
N THR A 126 11.45 -3.94 -9.03
CA THR A 126 11.93 -5.07 -9.81
C THR A 126 10.87 -6.15 -9.91
N ALA A 127 10.97 -6.99 -10.93
CA ALA A 127 10.23 -8.24 -11.07
C ALA A 127 11.16 -9.46 -10.90
N SER A 128 12.41 -9.23 -10.49
CA SER A 128 13.38 -10.28 -10.22
C SER A 128 13.37 -10.64 -8.72
N PRO A 129 13.26 -11.94 -8.39
CA PRO A 129 13.33 -12.41 -7.00
C PRO A 129 14.74 -12.24 -6.42
N ASP A 130 14.88 -12.40 -5.10
CA ASP A 130 16.17 -12.49 -4.40
C ASP A 130 17.21 -11.39 -4.71
N THR A 131 16.76 -10.14 -4.79
CA THR A 131 17.63 -8.96 -4.96
C THR A 131 17.68 -8.09 -3.70
N ASP A 132 18.58 -7.09 -3.66
CA ASP A 132 18.62 -6.05 -2.61
C ASP A 132 17.33 -5.21 -2.49
N ASN A 133 16.45 -5.35 -3.49
CA ASN A 133 15.13 -4.74 -3.53
C ASN A 133 14.03 -5.63 -2.93
N THR A 134 14.39 -6.75 -2.31
CA THR A 134 13.44 -7.58 -1.56
C THR A 134 12.98 -6.87 -0.31
N ILE A 135 11.67 -6.68 -0.17
CA ILE A 135 11.03 -6.05 0.98
C ILE A 135 10.75 -7.09 2.08
N ALA A 136 10.15 -8.20 1.66
CA ALA A 136 9.76 -9.30 2.53
C ALA A 136 9.87 -10.60 1.73
N LYS A 137 10.32 -11.68 2.38
CA LYS A 137 10.40 -13.01 1.79
C LYS A 137 9.95 -14.04 2.82
N GLY A 138 9.11 -14.95 2.38
CA GLY A 138 8.65 -16.12 3.12
C GLY A 138 8.84 -17.32 2.23
N GLU A 139 9.57 -18.32 2.71
CA GLU A 139 9.90 -19.49 1.91
C GLU A 139 9.94 -20.71 2.81
N TRP A 140 9.40 -21.81 2.30
CA TRP A 140 9.50 -23.10 2.92
C TRP A 140 10.13 -24.07 1.93
N ALA A 141 11.08 -24.87 2.43
CA ALA A 141 11.67 -25.98 1.69
C ALA A 141 11.65 -27.21 2.59
N GLY A 142 11.22 -28.34 2.04
CA GLY A 142 11.02 -29.57 2.81
C GLY A 142 11.22 -30.82 1.97
N PRO A 143 11.28 -32.00 2.62
CA PRO A 143 11.42 -33.26 1.91
C PRO A 143 10.24 -33.47 0.96
N LYS A 144 10.53 -33.86 -0.29
CA LYS A 144 9.60 -34.09 -1.42
C LYS A 144 8.38 -34.99 -1.12
N SER A 145 8.31 -35.61 0.04
CA SER A 145 7.24 -36.53 0.42
C SER A 145 6.66 -36.15 1.79
N GLY A 146 5.43 -35.63 1.79
CA GLY A 146 4.66 -35.38 3.00
C GLY A 146 3.59 -34.34 2.72
N VAL A 147 2.33 -34.75 2.85
CA VAL A 147 1.12 -33.93 2.71
C VAL A 147 1.19 -32.73 3.65
N LEU A 148 1.76 -31.64 3.19
CA LEU A 148 1.75 -30.38 3.91
C LEU A 148 1.49 -29.28 2.90
N ASN A 149 0.29 -28.69 3.01
CA ASN A 149 -0.02 -27.42 2.39
C ASN A 149 0.86 -26.37 3.06
N ALA A 150 2.04 -26.16 2.50
CA ALA A 150 2.94 -25.11 2.96
C ALA A 150 2.41 -23.80 2.39
N GLY A 151 1.74 -23.01 3.23
CA GLY A 151 1.36 -21.64 2.90
C GLY A 151 2.40 -20.66 3.44
N PRO A 152 3.50 -20.35 2.71
CA PRO A 152 4.52 -19.45 3.22
C PRO A 152 3.95 -18.04 3.42
N THR A 153 4.37 -17.41 4.52
CA THR A 153 4.05 -16.01 4.82
C THR A 153 5.34 -15.21 4.86
N ALA A 154 5.39 -14.12 4.12
CA ALA A 154 6.44 -13.11 4.17
C ALA A 154 5.99 -11.96 5.06
N TYR A 155 6.88 -11.47 5.92
CA TYR A 155 6.70 -10.21 6.64
C TYR A 155 8.01 -9.42 6.60
N GLY A 156 7.90 -8.10 6.42
CA GLY A 156 9.06 -7.22 6.39
C GLY A 156 8.69 -5.76 6.53
N MET A 157 9.69 -4.92 6.76
CA MET A 157 9.55 -3.48 6.78
C MET A 157 10.58 -2.84 5.86
N ARG A 158 10.18 -1.83 5.09
CA ARG A 158 11.07 -1.13 4.16
C ARG A 158 10.70 0.34 4.07
N ARG A 159 11.71 1.21 3.96
CA ARG A 159 11.50 2.59 3.55
C ARG A 159 11.28 2.64 2.05
N LEU A 160 10.15 3.19 1.64
CA LEU A 160 9.76 3.37 0.25
C LEU A 160 9.61 4.86 -0.05
N ALA A 161 9.97 5.26 -1.26
CA ALA A 161 9.76 6.60 -1.78
C ALA A 161 8.44 6.67 -2.55
N ALA A 162 7.84 7.87 -2.60
CA ALA A 162 6.75 8.13 -3.53
C ALA A 162 7.18 7.82 -4.98
N GLY A 163 6.35 7.10 -5.71
CA GLY A 163 6.63 6.60 -7.06
C GLY A 163 7.26 5.20 -7.12
N ASP A 164 7.73 4.66 -5.99
CA ASP A 164 8.19 3.26 -5.96
C ASP A 164 7.03 2.30 -6.29
N VAL A 165 7.38 1.19 -6.93
CA VAL A 165 6.44 0.15 -7.33
C VAL A 165 6.75 -1.12 -6.55
N VAL A 166 5.76 -1.66 -5.86
CA VAL A 166 5.84 -2.95 -5.17
C VAL A 166 5.16 -4.03 -5.99
N ARG A 167 5.74 -5.24 -5.99
CA ARG A 167 5.19 -6.43 -6.66
C ARG A 167 5.21 -7.61 -5.72
N MET A 168 4.22 -8.49 -5.85
CA MET A 168 4.23 -9.82 -5.25
C MET A 168 4.70 -10.86 -6.26
N LEU A 169 5.65 -11.69 -5.83
CA LEU A 169 6.12 -12.85 -6.55
C LEU A 169 5.85 -14.10 -5.74
N VAL A 170 5.67 -15.21 -6.44
CA VAL A 170 5.42 -16.53 -5.85
C VAL A 170 6.27 -17.59 -6.54
N LEU A 171 6.66 -18.61 -5.78
CA LEU A 171 7.42 -19.76 -6.23
C LEU A 171 6.72 -21.03 -5.80
N GLN A 172 6.73 -22.02 -6.67
CA GLN A 172 6.43 -23.41 -6.31
C GLN A 172 7.41 -24.33 -7.05
N ILE A 173 7.93 -25.34 -6.36
CA ILE A 173 8.77 -26.40 -6.92
C ILE A 173 8.19 -27.72 -6.43
N ASN A 174 7.75 -28.56 -7.35
CA ASN A 174 7.08 -29.82 -7.05
C ASN A 174 7.78 -31.02 -7.73
N GLY A 175 7.31 -32.23 -7.45
CA GLY A 175 7.98 -33.46 -7.90
C GLY A 175 7.92 -33.73 -9.40
N ASN A 176 6.93 -33.21 -10.11
CA ASN A 176 6.63 -33.52 -11.50
C ASN A 176 6.66 -32.30 -12.43
N ASP A 177 7.26 -31.19 -11.97
CA ASP A 177 7.26 -29.90 -12.67
C ASP A 177 5.85 -29.42 -13.10
N ASN A 178 4.84 -29.76 -12.29
CA ASN A 178 3.45 -29.41 -12.54
C ASN A 178 3.24 -27.89 -12.50
N VAL A 179 2.20 -27.44 -13.20
CA VAL A 179 1.65 -26.08 -13.10
C VAL A 179 0.52 -26.11 -12.07
N TRP A 180 0.64 -25.29 -11.04
CA TRP A 180 -0.37 -25.16 -9.99
C TRP A 180 -0.94 -23.76 -9.92
N SER A 181 -2.19 -23.66 -9.51
CA SER A 181 -2.81 -22.38 -9.13
C SER A 181 -2.80 -22.23 -7.62
N TYR A 182 -3.00 -21.00 -7.15
CA TYR A 182 -3.38 -20.73 -5.77
C TYR A 182 -4.72 -21.39 -5.45
N GLY A 183 -4.93 -21.70 -4.17
CA GLY A 183 -6.21 -22.20 -3.67
C GLY A 183 -7.39 -21.25 -3.92
N THR A 184 -8.60 -21.71 -3.61
CA THR A 184 -9.85 -20.99 -3.94
C THR A 184 -10.36 -20.08 -2.81
N HIS A 185 -9.79 -20.16 -1.62
CA HIS A 185 -10.27 -19.41 -0.46
C HIS A 185 -9.58 -18.05 -0.35
N LYS A 186 -10.24 -17.13 0.36
CA LYS A 186 -9.71 -15.78 0.66
C LYS A 186 -8.26 -15.79 1.18
N PRO A 187 -7.87 -16.61 2.18
CA PRO A 187 -6.53 -16.58 2.74
C PRO A 187 -5.44 -17.12 1.81
N ASP A 188 -5.79 -17.97 0.83
CA ASP A 188 -4.84 -18.68 -0.03
C ASP A 188 -3.97 -17.75 -0.89
N LEU A 189 -4.31 -16.46 -0.97
CA LEU A 189 -3.46 -15.42 -1.52
C LEU A 189 -3.81 -14.11 -0.83
N THR A 190 -2.88 -13.52 -0.09
CA THR A 190 -3.09 -12.21 0.53
C THR A 190 -1.86 -11.32 0.43
N TRP A 191 -2.11 -10.02 0.37
CA TRP A 191 -1.08 -8.98 0.40
C TRP A 191 -1.62 -7.78 1.17
N THR A 192 -0.89 -7.39 2.22
CA THR A 192 -1.17 -6.17 2.97
C THR A 192 0.06 -5.27 3.04
N MET A 193 -0.18 -3.96 3.03
CA MET A 193 0.81 -2.94 3.32
C MET A 193 0.21 -1.84 4.18
N GLN A 194 0.95 -1.43 5.20
CA GLN A 194 0.55 -0.35 6.10
C GLN A 194 1.71 0.62 6.29
N TRP A 195 1.44 1.91 6.11
CA TRP A 195 2.39 2.96 6.44
C TRP A 195 2.50 3.11 7.95
N ILE A 196 3.74 3.08 8.45
CA ILE A 196 4.03 3.14 9.89
C ILE A 196 4.38 4.55 10.32
N LYS A 197 5.26 5.22 9.55
CA LYS A 197 5.76 6.57 9.86
C LYS A 197 6.51 7.17 8.66
N PRO A 198 6.72 8.51 8.62
CA PRO A 198 7.49 9.14 7.55
C PRO A 198 8.99 8.75 7.56
#